data_AF-A0AAD5DLM5-F1
#
_entry.id   AF-A0AAD5DLM5-F1
#
_cell.length_a   1.000
_cell.length_b   1.000
_cell.length_c   1.000
_cell.angle_alpha   90.00
_cell.angle_beta   90.00
_cell.angle_gamma   90.00
#
_symmetry.space_group_name_H-M   'P 1'
#
loop_
_entity.id
_entity.type
_entity.pdbx_description
1 polymer ?
#
loop_
_entity_poly.entity_id
_entity_poly.type
_entity_poly.pdbx_seq_one_letter_code
_entity_poly.pdbx_strand_id
1 'polypeptide(L)'
;MFPMCPYLMQKYHGRRLSAAKGSSSSSGDLLVITTVAFGDQVVACKEWDPDTMTWDWPSNPTEFTATGKTQPPAAEVQKLTSLICSDPEKAGDQIRTAVQAGGSQAQVAVYAIFSADCPDEEAASTAYGAAIDVVNTGDPANVDAVGSWFANFAKAADEVGIPVCMSLAVVDTATAEAQQKKDYHSSGPAPSASKKGSRKAGSASRAAGRR
;
A
#
# COMPACT_ATOMS: atom_id res chain seq x y z
N MET A 1 -13.73 -14.23 7.51
CA MET A 1 -14.44 -12.98 7.18
C MET A 1 -14.01 -12.00 8.25
N PHE A 2 -12.87 -11.35 8.02
CA PHE A 2 -12.25 -10.44 8.98
C PHE A 2 -12.95 -9.07 8.84
N PRO A 3 -13.45 -8.45 9.91
CA PRO A 3 -13.98 -7.09 9.83
C PRO A 3 -12.83 -6.15 9.50
N MET A 4 -12.73 -5.70 8.25
CA MET A 4 -11.70 -4.76 7.83
C MET A 4 -12.02 -3.37 8.37
N CYS A 5 -11.24 -2.91 9.36
CA CYS A 5 -11.02 -1.48 9.53
C CYS A 5 -10.32 -0.96 8.26
N PRO A 6 -10.88 0.05 7.55
CA PRO A 6 -10.17 0.72 6.47
C PRO A 6 -9.08 1.59 7.08
N TYR A 7 -7.99 0.97 7.55
CA TYR A 7 -6.83 1.70 8.04
C TYR A 7 -6.07 2.28 6.86
N LEU A 8 -6.50 3.46 6.44
CA LEU A 8 -5.71 4.34 5.61
C LEU A 8 -4.50 4.80 6.43
N MET A 9 -3.37 4.13 6.24
CA MET A 9 -2.10 4.51 6.86
C MET A 9 -1.47 5.68 6.11
N GLN A 10 -2.08 6.85 6.24
CA GLN A 10 -1.58 8.10 5.66
C GLN A 10 -0.76 8.83 6.73
N LYS A 11 0.44 8.31 7.06
CA LYS A 11 1.40 9.05 7.89
C LYS A 11 2.29 9.91 7.00
N TYR A 12 2.26 11.22 7.26
CA TYR A 12 3.25 12.15 6.71
C TYR A 12 4.54 12.03 7.54
N HIS A 13 5.57 11.40 6.99
CA HIS A 13 6.90 11.30 7.63
C HIS A 13 7.77 12.53 7.35
N GLY A 14 7.16 13.73 7.36
CA GLY A 14 7.88 14.98 7.18
C GLY A 14 8.48 15.47 8.49
N ARG A 15 9.54 14.83 8.99
CA ARG A 15 10.36 15.44 10.04
C ARG A 15 11.08 16.63 9.39
N ARG A 16 10.52 17.84 9.49
CA ARG A 16 11.17 19.07 8.99
C ARG A 16 12.54 19.20 9.64
N LEU A 17 13.58 18.81 8.92
CA LEU A 17 14.96 19.09 9.29
C LEU A 17 15.09 20.61 9.29
N SER A 18 15.26 21.20 10.47
CA SER A 18 15.44 22.65 10.61
C SER A 18 16.80 23.01 10.00
N ALA A 19 16.81 23.39 8.72
CA ALA A 19 18.02 23.77 8.02
C ALA A 19 18.62 25.04 8.62
N ALA A 20 19.93 25.02 8.85
CA ALA A 20 20.71 26.14 9.35
C ALA A 20 20.67 27.32 8.36
N LYS A 21 20.43 28.53 8.87
CA LYS A 21 20.42 29.81 8.14
C LYS A 21 21.70 29.98 7.30
N GLY A 22 21.60 29.91 5.97
CA GLY A 22 22.71 30.27 5.09
C GLY A 22 22.38 30.25 3.60
N SER A 23 22.14 31.45 3.05
CA SER A 23 22.10 31.84 1.63
C SER A 23 21.00 31.28 0.71
N SER A 24 20.27 32.24 0.15
CA SER A 24 19.07 32.16 -0.67
C SER A 24 19.32 31.71 -2.12
N SER A 25 18.94 30.48 -2.41
CA SER A 25 18.41 30.05 -3.71
C SER A 25 17.10 29.34 -3.39
N SER A 26 15.97 29.83 -3.90
CA SER A 26 14.63 29.28 -3.63
C SER A 26 14.38 27.98 -4.41
N SER A 27 15.34 27.05 -4.39
CA SER A 27 15.08 25.66 -4.70
C SER A 27 14.14 25.15 -3.62
N GLY A 28 12.88 24.89 -3.98
CA GLY A 28 11.88 24.39 -3.04
C GLY A 28 12.40 23.15 -2.33
N ASP A 29 12.11 23.04 -1.03
CA ASP A 29 12.47 21.85 -0.28
C ASP A 29 11.71 20.67 -0.88
N LEU A 30 12.43 19.68 -1.38
CA LEU A 30 11.84 18.45 -1.91
C LEU A 30 11.57 17.47 -0.75
N LEU A 31 10.43 16.79 -0.77
CA LEU A 31 10.04 15.82 0.25
C LEU A 31 9.57 14.51 -0.40
N VAL A 32 10.02 13.37 0.11
CA VAL A 32 9.46 12.06 -0.24
C VAL A 32 8.21 11.81 0.59
N ILE A 33 7.08 11.66 -0.08
CA ILE A 33 5.79 11.31 0.53
C ILE A 33 5.34 9.98 -0.05
N THR A 34 4.76 9.14 0.79
CA THR A 34 4.31 7.80 0.41
C THR A 34 2.92 7.50 0.93
N THR A 35 2.25 6.54 0.30
CA THR A 35 1.01 5.94 0.79
C THR A 35 1.00 4.46 0.48
N VAL A 36 0.23 3.71 1.27
CA VAL A 36 -0.06 2.29 1.00
C VAL A 36 -1.57 2.10 1.03
N ALA A 37 -2.05 1.31 0.07
CA ALA A 37 -3.41 0.83 -0.05
C ALA A 37 -3.39 -0.69 -0.15
N PHE A 38 -4.42 -1.31 0.37
CA PHE A 38 -4.66 -2.75 0.32
C PHE A 38 -6.14 -3.01 0.12
N GLY A 39 -6.49 -4.22 -0.34
CA GLY A 39 -7.88 -4.63 -0.51
C GLY A 39 -8.05 -6.14 -0.47
N ASP A 40 -9.29 -6.60 -0.31
CA ASP A 40 -9.60 -8.03 -0.15
C ASP A 40 -9.34 -8.85 -1.43
N GLN A 41 -9.65 -8.26 -2.59
CA GLN A 41 -9.59 -8.95 -3.89
C GLN A 41 -8.86 -8.10 -4.93
N VAL A 42 -9.10 -6.80 -4.87
CA VAL A 42 -8.50 -5.81 -5.74
C VAL A 42 -8.08 -4.59 -4.95
N VAL A 43 -7.13 -3.84 -5.47
CA VAL A 43 -6.62 -2.58 -4.91
C VAL A 43 -6.29 -1.63 -6.05
N ALA A 44 -6.43 -0.32 -5.82
CA ALA A 44 -5.94 0.69 -6.74
C ALA A 44 -4.78 1.47 -6.11
N CYS A 45 -3.99 2.13 -6.94
CA CYS A 45 -3.02 3.10 -6.48
C CYS A 45 -3.69 4.44 -6.24
N LYS A 46 -3.27 5.14 -5.20
CA LYS A 46 -3.70 6.52 -4.97
C LYS A 46 -2.84 7.47 -5.78
N GLU A 47 -3.42 8.58 -6.20
CA GLU A 47 -2.71 9.64 -6.91
C GLU A 47 -2.46 10.83 -5.98
N TRP A 48 -1.27 11.43 -6.11
CA TRP A 48 -0.95 12.67 -5.41
C TRP A 48 -1.72 13.84 -6.02
N ASP A 49 -2.50 14.53 -5.18
CA ASP A 49 -3.25 15.74 -5.47
C ASP A 49 -2.49 16.98 -4.92
N PRO A 50 -1.95 17.85 -5.81
CA PRO A 50 -1.23 19.05 -5.39
C PRO A 50 -2.13 20.10 -4.74
N ASP A 51 -3.43 20.15 -5.06
CA ASP A 51 -4.34 21.18 -4.54
C ASP A 51 -4.65 20.97 -3.05
N THR A 52 -4.80 19.69 -2.65
CA THR A 52 -5.05 19.32 -1.26
C THR A 52 -3.78 18.90 -0.50
N MET A 53 -2.66 18.72 -1.22
CA MET A 53 -1.45 18.08 -0.71
C MET A 53 -1.72 16.70 -0.09
N THR A 54 -2.62 15.92 -0.67
CA THR A 54 -2.99 14.58 -0.17
C THR A 54 -2.94 13.51 -1.24
N TRP A 55 -2.98 12.24 -0.80
CA TRP A 55 -3.19 11.11 -1.71
C TRP A 55 -4.68 10.77 -1.82
N ASP A 56 -5.22 10.92 -3.02
CA ASP A 56 -6.63 10.65 -3.31
C ASP A 56 -6.81 9.49 -4.29
N TRP A 57 -8.03 8.96 -4.37
CA TRP A 57 -8.38 7.94 -5.34
C TRP A 57 -8.60 8.57 -6.72
N PRO A 58 -7.98 8.03 -7.79
CA PRO A 58 -8.24 8.51 -9.14
C PRO A 58 -9.72 8.32 -9.51
N SER A 59 -10.24 9.20 -10.37
CA SER A 59 -11.62 9.14 -10.87
C SER A 59 -11.92 7.84 -11.65
N ASN A 60 -10.90 7.23 -12.25
CA ASN A 60 -10.98 5.97 -12.98
C ASN A 60 -9.84 5.05 -12.50
N PRO A 61 -9.99 4.40 -11.34
CA PRO A 61 -8.91 3.61 -10.76
C PRO A 61 -8.59 2.40 -11.62
N THR A 62 -7.28 2.19 -11.85
CA THR A 62 -6.80 0.90 -12.34
C THR A 62 -6.70 -0.05 -11.15
N GLU A 63 -7.45 -1.15 -11.22
CA GLU A 63 -7.48 -2.15 -10.17
C GLU A 63 -6.43 -3.25 -10.43
N PHE A 64 -5.76 -3.65 -9.35
CA PHE A 64 -4.75 -4.70 -9.30
C PHE A 64 -5.18 -5.80 -8.34
N THR A 65 -4.81 -7.03 -8.65
CA THR A 65 -5.02 -8.21 -7.79
C THR A 65 -3.68 -8.87 -7.50
N ALA A 66 -3.68 -9.83 -6.58
CA ALA A 66 -2.51 -10.61 -6.18
C ALA A 66 -2.64 -12.06 -6.62
N THR A 67 -1.51 -12.71 -6.92
CA THR A 67 -1.53 -14.07 -7.46
C THR A 67 -1.71 -15.16 -6.41
N GLY A 68 -1.12 -15.00 -5.22
CA GLY A 68 -1.30 -15.95 -4.11
C GLY A 68 -0.70 -17.34 -4.37
N LYS A 69 0.49 -17.38 -4.97
CA LYS A 69 1.17 -18.64 -5.35
C LYS A 69 1.89 -19.32 -4.19
N THR A 70 2.10 -18.62 -3.08
CA THR A 70 2.90 -19.10 -1.94
C THR A 70 2.13 -18.96 -0.64
N GLN A 71 2.35 -19.93 0.26
CA GLN A 71 1.85 -19.89 1.63
C GLN A 71 3.08 -19.90 2.56
N PRO A 72 3.34 -18.82 3.32
CA PRO A 72 4.47 -18.79 4.23
C PRO A 72 4.34 -19.83 5.37
N PRO A 73 5.46 -20.31 5.95
CA PRO A 73 5.42 -21.27 7.05
C PRO A 73 4.64 -20.73 8.25
N ALA A 74 3.60 -21.46 8.69
CA ALA A 74 2.68 -21.00 9.74
C ALA A 74 3.38 -20.66 11.06
N ALA A 75 4.42 -21.42 11.43
CA ALA A 75 5.18 -21.18 12.66
C ALA A 75 5.95 -19.84 12.63
N GLU A 76 6.49 -19.44 11.47
CA GLU A 76 7.20 -18.17 11.31
C GLU A 76 6.23 -17.00 11.29
N VAL A 77 5.09 -17.15 10.59
CA VAL A 77 3.99 -16.18 10.61
C VAL A 77 3.51 -15.97 12.05
N GLN A 78 3.19 -17.04 12.78
CA GLN A 78 2.70 -16.95 14.16
C GLN A 78 3.71 -16.27 15.09
N LYS A 79 5.00 -16.57 14.92
CA LYS A 79 6.06 -15.92 15.71
C LYS A 79 6.09 -14.42 15.47
N LEU A 80 6.01 -13.99 14.20
CA LEU A 80 6.04 -12.57 13.86
C LEU A 80 4.73 -11.86 14.21
N THR A 81 3.57 -12.47 14.02
CA THR A 81 2.28 -11.89 14.46
C THR A 81 2.24 -11.71 15.97
N SER A 82 2.75 -12.68 16.74
CA SER A 82 2.86 -12.55 18.20
C SER A 82 3.76 -11.39 18.59
N LEU A 83 4.84 -11.15 17.84
CA LEU A 83 5.73 -10.00 18.06
C LEU A 83 5.03 -8.69 17.68
N ILE A 84 4.32 -8.63 16.55
CA ILE A 84 3.52 -7.46 16.16
C ILE A 84 2.56 -7.09 17.29
N CYS A 85 1.83 -8.05 17.86
CA CYS A 85 0.84 -7.78 18.90
C CYS A 85 1.43 -7.43 20.28
N SER A 86 2.71 -7.74 20.54
CA SER A 86 3.33 -7.54 21.87
C SER A 86 4.38 -6.42 21.90
N ASP A 87 5.06 -6.17 20.79
CA ASP A 87 6.11 -5.16 20.62
C ASP A 87 6.15 -4.71 19.14
N PRO A 88 5.20 -3.84 18.70
CA PRO A 88 5.10 -3.39 17.33
C PRO A 88 6.38 -2.74 16.79
N GLU A 89 7.10 -1.96 17.59
CA GLU A 89 8.33 -1.27 17.15
C GLU A 89 9.42 -2.27 16.80
N LYS A 90 9.65 -3.27 17.67
CA LYS A 90 10.61 -4.35 17.40
C LYS A 90 10.17 -5.25 16.25
N ALA A 91 8.86 -5.46 16.08
CA ALA A 91 8.33 -6.13 14.90
C ALA A 91 8.65 -5.34 13.63
N GLY A 92 8.52 -4.01 13.68
CA GLY A 92 8.86 -3.12 12.57
C GLY A 92 10.31 -3.27 12.09
N ASP A 93 11.28 -3.39 13.00
CA ASP A 93 12.67 -3.67 12.63
C ASP A 93 12.85 -5.02 11.92
N GLN A 94 12.15 -6.07 12.37
CA GLN A 94 12.18 -7.38 11.71
C GLN A 94 11.50 -7.35 10.34
N ILE A 95 10.36 -6.68 10.24
CA ILE A 95 9.63 -6.47 8.98
C ILE A 95 10.52 -5.72 7.99
N ARG A 96 11.14 -4.60 8.40
CA ARG A 96 12.05 -3.82 7.56
C ARG A 96 13.13 -4.72 6.99
N THR A 97 13.84 -5.44 7.85
CA THR A 97 14.96 -6.30 7.47
C THR A 97 14.52 -7.41 6.52
N ALA A 98 13.38 -8.06 6.81
CA ALA A 98 12.82 -9.11 5.98
C ALA A 98 12.40 -8.61 4.59
N VAL A 99 11.75 -7.45 4.50
CA VAL A 99 11.35 -6.84 3.23
C VAL A 99 12.57 -6.35 2.44
N GLN A 100 13.59 -5.79 3.10
CA GLN A 100 14.85 -5.43 2.45
C GLN A 100 15.56 -6.66 1.84
N ALA A 101 15.55 -7.79 2.55
CA ALA A 101 16.11 -9.05 2.05
C ALA A 101 15.30 -9.64 0.88
N GLY A 102 13.98 -9.40 0.85
CA GLY A 102 13.07 -9.94 -0.16
C GLY A 102 12.78 -11.43 0.04
N GLY A 103 12.27 -12.08 -1.01
CA GLY A 103 12.04 -13.53 -1.04
C GLY A 103 11.08 -14.03 0.04
N SER A 104 11.34 -15.22 0.58
CA SER A 104 10.47 -15.89 1.56
C SER A 104 10.37 -15.13 2.90
N GLN A 105 11.41 -14.42 3.31
CA GLN A 105 11.38 -13.61 4.53
C GLN A 105 10.39 -12.44 4.39
N ALA A 106 10.44 -11.74 3.25
CA ALA A 106 9.47 -10.69 2.95
C ALA A 106 8.03 -11.23 2.87
N GLN A 107 7.83 -12.42 2.29
CA GLN A 107 6.53 -13.09 2.25
C GLN A 107 5.95 -13.36 3.65
N VAL A 108 6.77 -13.90 4.58
CA VAL A 108 6.39 -14.07 5.99
C VAL A 108 6.02 -12.74 6.62
N ALA A 109 6.85 -11.71 6.43
CA ALA A 109 6.63 -10.39 7.02
C ALA A 109 5.35 -9.72 6.55
N VAL A 110 5.11 -9.70 5.24
CA VAL A 110 3.89 -9.13 4.66
C VAL A 110 2.67 -9.92 5.12
N TYR A 111 2.69 -11.24 5.02
CA TYR A 111 1.55 -12.06 5.45
C TYR A 111 1.27 -11.90 6.95
N ALA A 112 2.30 -11.79 7.80
CA ALA A 112 2.13 -11.56 9.22
C ALA A 112 1.43 -10.22 9.52
N ILE A 113 1.80 -9.12 8.86
CA ILE A 113 1.13 -7.82 9.07
C ILE A 113 -0.38 -7.91 8.82
N PHE A 114 -0.79 -8.55 7.73
CA PHE A 114 -2.21 -8.64 7.34
C PHE A 114 -2.99 -9.74 8.05
N SER A 115 -2.31 -10.70 8.69
CA SER A 115 -2.94 -11.79 9.45
C SER A 115 -2.90 -11.58 10.96
N ALA A 116 -2.26 -10.51 11.43
CA ALA A 116 -2.16 -10.17 12.83
C ALA A 116 -3.54 -9.74 13.38
N ASP A 117 -4.09 -10.57 14.25
CA ASP A 117 -5.32 -10.29 15.01
C ASP A 117 -4.93 -9.97 16.46
N CYS A 118 -4.68 -8.68 16.70
CA CYS A 118 -4.13 -8.18 17.96
C CYS A 118 -5.22 -7.56 18.85
N PRO A 119 -5.11 -7.62 20.18
CA PRO A 119 -5.99 -6.87 21.08
C PRO A 119 -5.93 -5.35 20.88
N ASP A 120 -4.77 -4.85 20.48
CA ASP A 120 -4.57 -3.48 20.02
C ASP A 120 -4.69 -3.45 18.50
N GLU A 121 -5.78 -2.84 17.99
CA GLU A 121 -6.09 -2.75 16.56
C GLU A 121 -5.03 -1.95 15.78
N GLU A 122 -4.22 -1.12 16.45
CA GLU A 122 -3.15 -0.32 15.85
C GLU A 122 -1.80 -1.04 15.81
N ALA A 123 -1.66 -2.23 16.38
CA ALA A 123 -0.37 -2.90 16.51
C ALA A 123 0.27 -3.20 15.15
N ALA A 124 -0.50 -3.75 14.20
CA ALA A 124 -0.03 -4.03 12.84
C ALA A 124 0.32 -2.74 12.09
N SER A 125 -0.49 -1.71 12.28
CA SER A 125 -0.30 -0.39 11.69
C SER A 125 1.02 0.23 12.22
N THR A 126 1.20 0.23 13.54
CA THR A 126 2.40 0.72 14.22
C THR A 126 3.66 -0.03 13.79
N ALA A 127 3.60 -1.36 13.65
CA ALA A 127 4.72 -2.16 13.17
C ALA A 127 5.12 -1.83 11.72
N TYR A 128 4.14 -1.66 10.83
CA TYR A 128 4.41 -1.19 9.46
C TYR A 128 5.04 0.20 9.46
N GLY A 129 4.50 1.14 10.26
CA GLY A 129 5.04 2.48 10.45
C GLY A 129 6.50 2.44 10.89
N ALA A 130 6.82 1.72 11.97
CA ALA A 130 8.18 1.57 12.46
C ALA A 130 9.13 0.98 11.40
N ALA A 131 8.65 0.07 10.54
CA ALA A 131 9.44 -0.49 9.44
C ALA A 131 9.77 0.56 8.36
N ILE A 132 8.78 1.33 7.92
CA ILE A 132 8.93 2.31 6.83
C ILE A 132 9.64 3.58 7.27
N ASP A 133 9.48 4.04 8.52
CA ASP A 133 10.10 5.27 9.04
C ASP A 133 11.62 5.27 8.95
N VAL A 134 12.23 4.07 9.02
CA VAL A 134 13.68 3.92 8.90
C VAL A 134 14.15 4.02 7.46
N VAL A 135 13.31 3.65 6.49
CA VAL A 135 13.64 3.69 5.05
C VAL A 135 13.24 5.05 4.44
N ASN A 136 12.09 5.58 4.84
CA ASN A 136 11.55 6.86 4.39
C ASN A 136 11.75 7.95 5.46
N THR A 137 12.89 8.63 5.39
CA THR A 137 13.17 9.79 6.25
C THR A 137 12.53 11.10 5.74
N GLY A 138 11.84 11.05 4.60
CA GLY A 138 11.40 12.23 3.84
C GLY A 138 12.47 12.84 2.92
N ASP A 139 13.74 12.43 3.05
CA ASP A 139 14.83 12.95 2.21
C ASP A 139 14.75 12.39 0.76
N PRO A 140 14.71 13.25 -0.28
CA PRO A 140 14.77 12.83 -1.68
C PRO A 140 15.94 11.91 -2.02
N ALA A 141 17.07 11.99 -1.31
CA ALA A 141 18.20 11.09 -1.49
C ALA A 141 17.86 9.62 -1.21
N ASN A 142 16.79 9.35 -0.44
CA ASN A 142 16.34 8.01 -0.10
C ASN A 142 15.31 7.44 -1.08
N VAL A 143 14.95 8.14 -2.16
CA VAL A 143 13.90 7.70 -3.09
C VAL A 143 14.15 6.29 -3.66
N ASP A 144 15.39 5.95 -3.99
CA ASP A 144 15.73 4.63 -4.53
C ASP A 144 15.66 3.52 -3.46
N ALA A 145 16.02 3.84 -2.21
CA ALA A 145 15.91 2.92 -1.09
C ALA A 145 14.43 2.63 -0.76
N VAL A 146 13.59 3.67 -0.70
CA VAL A 146 12.15 3.54 -0.49
C VAL A 146 11.52 2.76 -1.65
N GLY A 147 11.88 3.10 -2.89
CA GLY A 147 11.37 2.41 -4.08
C GLY A 147 11.75 0.93 -4.12
N SER A 148 12.99 0.58 -3.73
CA SER A 148 13.44 -0.82 -3.63
C SER A 148 12.68 -1.58 -2.55
N TRP A 149 12.43 -0.93 -1.41
CA TRP A 149 11.65 -1.51 -0.32
C TRP A 149 10.18 -1.76 -0.75
N PHE A 150 9.54 -0.80 -1.42
CA PHE A 150 8.19 -0.95 -1.98
C PHE A 150 8.12 -2.05 -3.03
N ALA A 151 9.11 -2.15 -3.93
CA ALA A 151 9.15 -3.22 -4.93
C ALA A 151 9.21 -4.61 -4.27
N ASN A 152 10.03 -4.78 -3.24
CA ASN A 152 10.11 -6.05 -2.51
C ASN A 152 8.82 -6.35 -1.72
N PHE A 153 8.23 -5.35 -1.08
CA PHE A 153 6.98 -5.49 -0.35
C PHE A 153 5.83 -5.90 -1.29
N ALA A 154 5.64 -5.17 -2.39
CA ALA A 154 4.59 -5.44 -3.38
C ALA A 154 4.76 -6.82 -4.02
N LYS A 155 6.01 -7.22 -4.33
CA LYS A 155 6.30 -8.56 -4.83
C LYS A 155 5.95 -9.64 -3.79
N ALA A 156 6.34 -9.46 -2.53
CA ALA A 156 6.01 -10.40 -1.47
C ALA A 156 4.49 -10.52 -1.27
N ALA A 157 3.78 -9.39 -1.30
CA ALA A 157 2.32 -9.34 -1.20
C ALA A 157 1.64 -10.08 -2.36
N ASP A 158 2.11 -9.88 -3.60
CA ASP A 158 1.61 -10.62 -4.77
C ASP A 158 1.74 -12.13 -4.59
N GLU A 159 2.92 -12.59 -4.15
CA GLU A 159 3.21 -14.00 -3.96
C GLU A 159 2.35 -14.64 -2.87
N VAL A 160 1.98 -13.90 -1.81
CA VAL A 160 1.14 -14.41 -0.71
C VAL A 160 -0.35 -14.09 -0.88
N GLY A 161 -0.74 -13.48 -2.00
CA GLY A 161 -2.15 -13.29 -2.36
C GLY A 161 -2.81 -12.09 -1.68
N ILE A 162 -2.03 -11.08 -1.32
CA ILE A 162 -2.52 -9.85 -0.72
C ILE A 162 -2.43 -8.73 -1.76
N PRO A 163 -3.55 -8.22 -2.28
CA PRO A 163 -3.56 -7.06 -3.16
C PRO A 163 -3.04 -5.82 -2.41
N VAL A 164 -1.93 -5.25 -2.89
CA VAL A 164 -1.39 -3.98 -2.38
C VAL A 164 -1.09 -3.02 -3.53
N CYS A 165 -1.25 -1.72 -3.27
CA CYS A 165 -0.55 -0.69 -4.03
C CYS A 165 0.11 0.31 -3.10
N MET A 166 1.38 0.60 -3.37
CA MET A 166 2.19 1.57 -2.66
C MET A 166 2.57 2.66 -3.65
N SER A 167 2.29 3.91 -3.29
CA SER A 167 2.60 5.06 -4.14
C SER A 167 3.64 5.93 -3.45
N LEU A 168 4.56 6.46 -4.26
CA LEU A 168 5.65 7.33 -3.86
C LEU A 168 5.60 8.60 -4.71
N ALA A 169 5.77 9.76 -4.07
CA ALA A 169 5.98 11.02 -4.75
C ALA A 169 7.17 11.78 -4.15
N VAL A 170 7.98 12.40 -5.00
CA VAL A 170 8.95 13.45 -4.59
C VAL A 170 8.29 14.79 -4.89
N VAL A 171 7.90 15.51 -3.84
CA VAL A 171 7.07 16.71 -3.92
C VAL A 171 7.90 17.95 -3.62
N ASP A 172 7.78 18.97 -4.47
CA ASP A 172 8.27 20.31 -4.18
C ASP A 172 7.31 20.98 -3.19
N THR A 173 7.76 21.22 -1.97
CA THR A 173 6.91 21.76 -0.91
C THR A 173 6.53 23.23 -1.10
N ALA A 174 7.18 23.96 -2.01
CA ALA A 174 6.81 25.34 -2.33
C ALA A 174 5.63 25.40 -3.32
N THR A 175 5.52 24.42 -4.22
CA THR A 175 4.50 24.39 -5.28
C THR A 175 3.46 23.29 -5.08
N ALA A 176 3.69 22.36 -4.14
CA ALA A 176 2.95 21.11 -3.96
C ALA A 176 3.01 20.14 -5.17
N GLU A 177 3.76 20.49 -6.21
CA GLU A 177 3.89 19.69 -7.43
C GLU A 177 4.82 18.49 -7.20
N ALA A 178 4.41 17.34 -7.71
CA ALA A 178 5.26 16.15 -7.69
C ALA A 178 6.26 16.18 -8.85
N GLN A 179 7.55 16.24 -8.53
CA GLN A 179 8.65 16.13 -9.48
C GLN A 179 8.83 14.69 -9.98
N GLN A 180 8.42 13.71 -9.17
CA GLN A 180 8.45 12.29 -9.50
C GLN A 180 7.26 11.58 -8.85
N LYS A 181 6.63 10.65 -9.56
CA LYS A 181 5.63 9.70 -9.02
C LYS A 181 6.01 8.29 -9.43
N LYS A 182 5.85 7.32 -8.54
CA LYS A 182 6.05 5.88 -8.82
C LYS A 182 5.05 5.06 -8.02
N ASP A 183 4.48 4.04 -8.66
CA ASP A 183 3.60 3.06 -8.04
C ASP A 183 4.24 1.67 -8.01
N TYR A 184 3.96 0.93 -6.95
CA TYR A 184 4.42 -0.42 -6.72
C TYR A 184 3.23 -1.25 -6.25
N HIS A 185 2.78 -2.18 -7.06
CA HIS A 185 1.55 -2.93 -6.81
C HIS A 185 1.75 -4.42 -7.04
N SER A 186 0.83 -5.23 -6.54
CA SER A 186 0.74 -6.64 -6.93
C SER A 186 0.45 -6.76 -8.44
N SER A 187 0.95 -7.83 -9.06
CA SER A 187 1.22 -7.87 -10.50
C SER A 187 0.03 -8.21 -11.39
N GLY A 188 -1.10 -8.66 -10.83
CA GLY A 188 -2.26 -9.04 -11.62
C GLY A 188 -3.09 -7.82 -12.02
N PRO A 189 -3.33 -7.53 -13.32
CA PRO A 189 -4.44 -6.65 -13.68
C PRO A 189 -5.73 -7.28 -13.13
N ALA A 190 -6.59 -6.48 -12.48
CA ALA A 190 -7.86 -7.00 -12.02
C ALA A 190 -8.64 -7.59 -13.22
N PRO A 191 -9.31 -8.75 -13.05
CA PRO A 191 -10.13 -9.30 -14.11
C PRO A 191 -11.15 -8.22 -14.49
N SER A 192 -11.14 -7.82 -15.76
CA SER A 192 -12.05 -6.79 -16.27
C SER A 192 -13.45 -7.16 -15.81
N ALA A 193 -14.09 -6.31 -14.99
CA ALA A 193 -15.42 -6.58 -14.45
C ALA A 193 -16.27 -7.02 -15.63
N SER A 194 -16.58 -8.32 -15.67
CA SER A 194 -17.13 -8.94 -16.88
C SER A 194 -18.36 -8.14 -17.21
N LYS A 195 -18.33 -7.37 -18.31
CA LYS A 195 -19.42 -6.47 -18.72
C LYS A 195 -20.67 -7.31 -18.59
N LYS A 196 -21.44 -7.06 -17.52
CA LYS A 196 -22.56 -7.91 -17.12
C LYS A 196 -23.48 -7.82 -18.32
N GLY A 197 -23.45 -8.85 -19.18
CA GLY A 197 -24.04 -8.77 -20.49
C GLY A 197 -25.48 -8.37 -20.28
N SER A 198 -25.84 -7.16 -20.73
CA SER A 198 -27.18 -6.63 -20.61
C SER A 198 -28.09 -7.61 -21.34
N ARG A 199 -28.61 -8.60 -20.59
CA ARG A 199 -29.59 -9.54 -21.09
C ARG A 199 -30.81 -8.70 -21.37
N LYS A 200 -30.93 -8.29 -22.63
CA LYS A 200 -32.08 -7.61 -23.21
C LYS A 200 -33.28 -8.51 -22.90
N ALA A 201 -34.07 -8.14 -21.90
CA ALA A 201 -35.26 -8.88 -21.52
C ALA A 201 -36.20 -8.91 -22.72
N GLY A 202 -36.30 -10.07 -23.37
CA GLY A 202 -37.25 -10.30 -24.45
C GLY A 202 -38.66 -10.16 -23.90
N SER A 203 -39.35 -9.11 -24.32
CA SER A 203 -40.78 -8.91 -24.05
C SER A 203 -41.58 -10.03 -24.74
N ALA A 204 -41.94 -11.07 -24.00
CA ALA A 204 -42.84 -12.11 -24.47
C ALA A 204 -44.28 -11.56 -24.49
N SER A 205 -44.71 -11.14 -25.67
CA SER A 205 -46.11 -10.83 -25.98
C SER A 205 -46.98 -12.09 -25.86
N ARG A 206 -47.78 -12.19 -24.79
CA ARG A 206 -48.86 -13.17 -24.64
C ARG A 206 -50.02 -12.78 -25.58
N ALA A 207 -50.21 -13.55 -26.65
CA ALA A 207 -51.42 -13.50 -27.45
C ALA A 207 -52.57 -14.21 -26.70
N ALA A 208 -53.66 -13.49 -26.50
CA ALA A 208 -54.89 -13.97 -25.88
C ALA A 208 -55.70 -14.81 -26.88
N GLY A 209 -55.94 -16.08 -26.56
CA GLY A 209 -56.92 -16.92 -27.26
C GLY A 209 -58.34 -16.67 -26.71
N ARG A 210 -59.23 -16.19 -27.57
CA ARG A 210 -60.68 -16.10 -27.34
C ARG A 210 -61.33 -17.48 -27.36
N ARG A 211 -62.31 -17.69 -26.47
CA ARG A 211 -63.42 -18.63 -26.67
C ARG A 211 -64.67 -17.83 -26.99
#